data_AF-A0A662VJL0-F1
#
_entry.id   AF-A0A662VJL0-F1
#
_cell.length_a   1.000
_cell.length_b   1.000
_cell.length_c   1.000
_cell.angle_alpha   90.00
_cell.angle_beta   90.00
_cell.angle_gamma   90.00
#
_symmetry.space_group_name_H-M   'P 1'
#
loop_
_entity.id
_entity.type
_entity.pdbx_description
1 polymer ?
#
loop_
_entity_poly.entity_id
_entity_poly.type
_entity_poly.pdbx_seq_one_letter_code
_entity_poly.pdbx_strand_id
1 'polypeptide(L)' 'MFEFLGKAEDKLDVAKTSVALLDVATHFQIVPGKKRFYVWCKADNVEKVKEIFGDEFIEVKELRGSMRLVVGTY' A
#
# COMPACT_ATOMS: atom_id res chain seq x y z
N MET A 1 10.62 -1.96 -25.62
CA MET A 1 9.43 -1.07 -25.73
C MET A 1 8.37 -1.41 -24.67
N PHE A 2 8.02 -2.69 -24.49
CA PHE A 2 7.08 -3.15 -23.44
C PHE A 2 7.53 -2.92 -21.98
N GLU A 3 8.82 -3.10 -21.65
CA GLU A 3 9.31 -2.84 -20.28
C GLU A 3 9.23 -1.38 -19.84
N PHE A 4 9.25 -0.45 -20.80
CA PHE A 4 9.21 0.98 -20.52
C PHE A 4 7.79 1.44 -20.19
N LEU A 5 6.79 0.81 -20.82
CA LEU A 5 5.37 1.02 -20.55
C LEU A 5 5.00 0.46 -19.17
N GLY A 6 5.41 -0.77 -18.85
CA GLY A 6 5.16 -1.35 -17.52
C GLY A 6 5.80 -0.53 -16.38
N LYS A 7 7.01 0.02 -16.58
CA LYS A 7 7.64 0.93 -15.61
C LYS A 7 6.92 2.27 -15.44
N ALA A 8 6.18 2.72 -16.45
CA ALA A 8 5.41 3.97 -16.38
C ALA A 8 4.07 3.75 -15.67
N GLU A 9 3.41 2.63 -15.95
CA GLU A 9 2.19 2.18 -15.25
C GLU A 9 2.46 1.96 -13.76
N ASP A 10 3.50 1.18 -13.42
CA ASP A 10 3.91 0.95 -12.02
C ASP A 10 4.17 2.26 -11.26
N LYS A 11 4.77 3.27 -11.91
CA LYS A 11 5.05 4.58 -11.29
C LYS A 11 3.77 5.37 -11.05
N LEU A 12 2.83 5.31 -11.98
CA LEU A 12 1.55 6.00 -11.87
C LEU A 12 0.72 5.40 -10.74
N ASP A 13 0.67 4.07 -10.66
CA ASP A 13 -0.09 3.39 -9.61
C ASP A 13 0.54 3.60 -8.24
N VAL A 14 1.89 3.54 -8.14
CA VAL A 14 2.60 3.96 -6.92
C VAL A 14 2.20 5.36 -6.49
N ALA A 15 2.18 6.33 -7.41
CA ALA A 15 1.86 7.72 -7.08
C ALA A 15 0.42 7.87 -6.59
N LYS A 16 -0.56 7.26 -7.29
CA LYS A 16 -1.97 7.29 -6.90
C LYS A 16 -2.20 6.66 -5.54
N THR A 17 -1.68 5.44 -5.33
CA THR A 17 -1.81 4.71 -4.06
C THR A 17 -1.13 5.47 -2.94
N SER A 18 0.06 6.05 -3.17
CA SER A 18 0.75 6.86 -2.16
C SER A 18 -0.07 8.07 -1.73
N VAL A 19 -0.74 8.77 -2.67
CA VAL A 19 -1.60 9.91 -2.35
C VAL A 19 -2.80 9.47 -1.51
N ALA A 20 -3.48 8.38 -1.88
CA ALA A 20 -4.61 7.86 -1.13
C ALA A 20 -4.23 7.43 0.31
N LEU A 21 -3.01 6.93 0.50
CA LEU A 21 -2.51 6.50 1.80
C LEU A 21 -2.22 7.65 2.77
N LEU A 22 -2.00 8.88 2.30
CA LEU A 22 -1.60 10.02 3.15
C LEU A 22 -2.61 10.32 4.27
N ASP A 23 -3.90 10.06 4.05
CA ASP A 23 -4.96 10.37 5.02
C ASP A 23 -5.19 9.26 6.06
N VAL A 24 -4.71 8.05 5.79
CA VAL A 24 -5.07 6.84 6.57
C VAL A 24 -3.85 6.14 7.17
N ALA A 25 -2.68 6.26 6.54
CA ALA A 25 -1.44 5.66 6.98
C ALA A 25 -0.74 6.58 7.99
N THR A 26 -0.21 5.97 9.05
CA THR A 26 0.77 6.63 9.93
C THR A 26 2.14 6.67 9.25
N HIS A 27 2.47 5.62 8.51
CA HIS A 27 3.67 5.52 7.69
C HIS A 27 3.45 4.47 6.60
N PHE A 28 4.13 4.61 5.47
CA PHE A 28 4.20 3.54 4.48
C PHE A 28 5.57 3.47 3.82
N GLN A 29 5.94 2.27 3.40
CA GLN A 29 7.18 1.99 2.68
C GLN A 29 6.85 1.25 1.39
N ILE A 30 7.47 1.70 0.30
CA ILE A 30 7.37 1.08 -1.01
C ILE A 30 8.64 0.27 -1.24
N VAL A 31 8.48 -0.98 -1.65
CA VAL A 31 9.60 -1.89 -1.96
C VAL A 31 9.47 -2.34 -3.42
N PRO A 32 10.06 -1.58 -4.38
CA PRO A 32 9.87 -1.85 -5.81
C PRO A 32 10.35 -3.22 -6.26
N GLY A 33 11.46 -3.71 -5.71
CA GLY A 33 11.96 -5.06 -6.02
C GLY A 33 11.02 -6.20 -5.63
N LYS A 34 9.98 -5.92 -4.83
CA LYS A 34 8.94 -6.87 -4.44
C LYS A 34 7.54 -6.48 -4.95
N LYS A 35 7.39 -5.33 -5.63
CA LYS A 35 6.09 -4.70 -5.94
C LYS A 35 5.18 -4.67 -4.71
N ARG A 36 5.63 -4.05 -3.62
CA ARG A 36 4.87 -4.03 -2.36
C ARG A 36 4.81 -2.66 -1.71
N PHE A 37 3.65 -2.39 -1.14
CA PHE A 37 3.44 -1.41 -0.09
C PHE A 37 3.37 -2.13 1.27
N TYR A 38 4.10 -1.57 2.24
CA TYR A 38 3.95 -1.89 3.65
C TYR A 38 3.38 -0.65 4.33
N VAL A 39 2.17 -0.75 4.87
CA VAL A 39 1.42 0.37 5.42
C VAL A 39 1.19 0.16 6.90
N TRP A 40 1.72 1.05 7.72
CA TRP A 40 1.42 1.11 9.14
C TRP A 40 0.25 2.06 9.35
N CYS A 41 -0.85 1.55 9.89
CA CYS A 41 -2.04 2.35 10.19
C CYS A 41 -2.61 1.98 11.56
N LYS A 42 -3.51 2.83 12.06
CA LYS A 42 -4.33 2.49 13.22
C LYS A 42 -5.39 1.44 12.86
N ALA A 43 -5.87 0.70 13.85
CA ALA A 43 -6.83 -0.38 13.67
C ALA A 43 -8.15 0.09 13.02
N ASP A 44 -8.60 1.30 13.32
CA ASP A 44 -9.79 1.94 12.74
C ASP A 44 -9.64 2.28 11.25
N ASN A 45 -8.42 2.37 10.74
CA ASN A 45 -8.12 2.68 9.34
C ASN A 45 -7.85 1.43 8.47
N VAL A 46 -7.84 0.22 9.05
CA VAL A 46 -7.50 -1.01 8.28
C VAL A 46 -8.41 -1.21 7.08
N GLU A 47 -9.72 -1.09 7.26
CA GLU A 47 -10.68 -1.33 6.17
C GLU A 47 -10.52 -0.29 5.05
N LYS A 48 -10.26 0.98 5.39
CA LYS A 48 -9.96 2.02 4.40
C LYS A 48 -8.68 1.71 3.62
N VAL A 49 -7.64 1.21 4.29
CA VAL A 49 -6.39 0.82 3.61
C VAL A 49 -6.62 -0.38 2.70
N LYS A 50 -7.46 -1.36 3.10
CA LYS A 50 -7.85 -2.46 2.23
C LYS A 50 -8.62 -1.98 1.00
N GLU A 51 -9.55 -1.04 1.18
CA GLU A 51 -10.31 -0.44 0.06
C GLU A 51 -9.39 0.26 -0.94
N ILE A 52 -8.32 0.94 -0.49
CA ILE A 52 -7.33 1.56 -1.36
C ILE A 52 -6.60 0.51 -2.23
N PHE A 53 -6.26 -0.64 -1.66
CA PHE A 53 -5.61 -1.72 -2.41
C PHE A 53 -6.59 -2.56 -3.25
N GLY A 54 -7.87 -2.65 -2.86
CA GLY A 54 -8.84 -3.51 -3.52
C GLY A 54 -8.35 -4.96 -3.61
N ASP A 55 -8.31 -5.50 -4.83
CA ASP A 55 -7.85 -6.87 -5.11
C ASP A 55 -6.33 -7.06 -4.93
N GLU A 56 -5.56 -5.98 -4.81
CA GLU A 56 -4.11 -5.99 -4.58
C GLU A 56 -3.73 -6.13 -3.10
N PHE A 57 -4.72 -6.27 -2.22
CA PHE A 57 -4.51 -6.55 -0.81
C PHE A 57 -3.92 -7.95 -0.59
N ILE A 58 -2.94 -8.04 0.31
CA ILE A 58 -2.25 -9.31 0.62
C ILE A 58 -2.57 -9.78 2.04
N GLU A 59 -2.22 -8.97 3.05
CA GLU A 59 -2.36 -9.38 4.44
C GLU A 59 -2.48 -8.19 5.42
N VAL A 60 -3.02 -8.48 6.61
CA VAL A 60 -2.96 -7.59 7.77
C VAL A 60 -2.28 -8.31 8.93
N LYS A 61 -1.29 -7.66 9.54
CA LYS A 61 -0.62 -8.14 10.74
C LYS A 61 -0.86 -7.20 11.91
N GLU A 62 -1.18 -7.79 13.05
CA GLU A 62 -1.31 -7.04 14.30
C GLU A 62 0.06 -6.67 14.86
N LEU A 63 0.20 -5.41 15.28
CA LEU A 63 1.36 -4.91 15.99
C LEU A 63 0.96 -4.56 17.43
N ARG A 64 1.92 -4.09 18.23
CA ARG A 64 1.63 -3.67 19.61
C ARG A 64 0.60 -2.53 19.64
N GLY A 65 -0.36 -2.66 20.54
CA GLY A 65 -1.43 -1.66 20.73
C GLY A 65 -2.42 -1.64 19.57
N SER A 66 -2.85 -0.43 19.18
CA SER A 66 -3.83 -0.21 18.11
C SER A 66 -3.21 -0.13 16.71
N MET A 67 -1.93 -0.46 16.54
CA MET A 67 -1.26 -0.41 15.25
C MET A 67 -1.46 -1.70 14.46
N ARG A 68 -1.55 -1.57 13.14
CA ARG A 68 -1.66 -2.65 12.17
C ARG A 68 -0.68 -2.41 11.03
N LEU A 69 -0.12 -3.48 10.51
CA LEU A 69 0.64 -3.49 9.27
C LEU A 69 -0.23 -4.11 8.19
N VAL A 70 -0.58 -3.33 7.18
CA VAL A 70 -1.29 -3.80 5.99
C VAL A 70 -0.30 -3.91 4.85
N VAL A 71 -0.36 -4.99 4.08
CA VAL A 71 0.52 -5.23 2.93
C VAL A 71 -0.35 -5.32 1.68
N GLY A 72 0.05 -4.59 0.64
CA GLY A 72 -0.57 -4.62 -0.68
C GLY A 72 0.47 -4.61 -1.81
N THR A 73 0.06 -4.93 -3.03
CA THR A 73 0.87 -4.83 -4.25
C THR A 73 0.48 -3.62 -5.10
N TYR A 74 1.22 -3.39 -6.18
CA TYR A 74 0.94 -2.48 -7.29
C TYR A 74 1.67 -2.96 -8.57
#